data_AF-A0A7W9JEC0-F1
#
_entry.id   AF-A0A7W9JEC0-F1
#
_cell.length_a   1.000
_cell.length_b   1.000
_cell.length_c   1.000
_cell.angle_alpha   90.00
_cell.angle_beta   90.00
_cell.angle_gamma   90.00
#
_symmetry.space_group_name_H-M   'P 1'
#
loop_
_entity.id
_entity.type
_entity.pdbx_description
1 polymer ?
#
loop_
_entity_poly.entity_id
_entity_poly.type
_entity_poly.pdbx_seq_one_letter_code
_entity_poly.pdbx_strand_id
1 'polypeptide(L)'
;MGGSERVAALKRARQRQARIEAATGRAVRAGIALERAKRSRELAIERHDEKVAASEAASVREAVELSKVCGSTEAAAEILGLPVKEMRRLIRSDEPSPHTPARQARVLRRSRGQSADSEQGGEDEQRVGP
;
A
#
# COMPACT_ATOMS: atom_id res chain seq x y z
N MET A 1 52.81 -45.50 18.88
CA MET A 1 52.16 -44.42 19.66
C MET A 1 53.18 -43.51 20.35
N GLY A 2 54.19 -43.03 19.63
CA GLY A 2 55.22 -42.10 20.11
C GLY A 2 54.76 -40.63 20.10
N GLY A 3 55.53 -39.76 20.76
CA GLY A 3 55.23 -38.33 20.84
C GLY A 3 55.20 -37.61 19.48
N SER A 4 56.06 -38.02 18.55
CA SER A 4 56.12 -37.52 17.16
C SER A 4 54.80 -37.73 16.41
N GLU A 5 54.20 -38.92 16.52
CA GLU A 5 52.91 -39.26 15.90
C GLU A 5 51.78 -38.38 16.44
N ARG A 6 51.76 -38.15 17.77
CA ARG A 6 50.79 -37.28 18.43
C ARG A 6 50.92 -35.82 17.98
N VAL A 7 52.15 -35.31 17.85
CA VAL A 7 52.42 -33.95 17.34
C VAL A 7 52.00 -33.81 15.86
N ALA A 8 52.26 -34.83 15.03
CA ALA A 8 51.83 -34.84 13.63
C ALA A 8 50.29 -34.88 13.50
N ALA A 9 49.60 -35.66 14.34
CA ALA A 9 48.14 -35.67 14.42
C ALA A 9 47.58 -34.29 14.84
N LEU A 10 48.15 -33.66 15.87
CA LEU A 10 47.72 -32.33 16.33
C LEU A 10 47.93 -31.24 15.27
N LYS A 11 49.05 -31.27 14.52
CA LYS A 11 49.28 -30.36 13.39
C LYS A 11 48.21 -30.51 12.30
N ARG A 12 47.87 -31.75 11.91
CA ARG A 12 46.80 -32.04 10.93
C ARG A 12 45.43 -31.60 11.43
N ALA A 13 45.11 -31.81 12.71
CA ALA A 13 43.86 -31.35 13.32
C ALA A 13 43.71 -29.82 13.27
N ARG A 14 44.75 -29.07 13.66
CA ARG A 14 44.77 -27.60 13.58
C ARG A 14 44.66 -27.08 12.14
N GLN A 15 45.33 -27.72 11.18
CA GLN A 15 45.19 -27.39 9.75
C GLN A 15 43.77 -27.64 9.22
N ARG A 16 43.11 -28.72 9.64
CA ARG A 16 41.70 -28.99 9.31
C ARG A 16 40.78 -27.94 9.92
N GLN A 17 41.00 -27.56 11.17
CA GLN A 17 40.21 -26.55 11.88
C GLN A 17 40.28 -25.19 11.17
N ALA A 18 41.48 -24.69 10.86
CA ALA A 18 41.65 -23.42 10.15
C ALA A 18 41.00 -23.42 8.75
N ARG A 19 40.99 -24.57 8.05
CA ARG A 19 40.27 -24.72 6.77
C ARG A 19 38.75 -24.65 6.94
N ILE A 20 38.21 -25.22 8.02
CA ILE A 20 36.78 -25.15 8.36
C ILE A 20 36.40 -23.71 8.70
N GLU A 21 37.14 -23.04 9.59
CA GLU A 21 36.91 -21.65 9.98
C GLU A 21 36.95 -20.70 8.77
N ALA A 22 37.93 -20.87 7.88
CA ALA A 22 38.01 -20.11 6.63
C ALA A 22 36.84 -20.40 5.67
N ALA A 23 36.31 -21.63 5.65
CA ALA A 23 35.14 -22.00 4.85
C ALA A 23 33.85 -21.41 5.43
N THR A 24 33.62 -21.55 6.74
CA THR A 24 32.50 -20.93 7.46
C THR A 24 32.51 -19.42 7.31
N GLY A 25 33.68 -18.77 7.43
CA GLY A 25 33.81 -17.34 7.21
C GLY A 25 33.47 -16.89 5.78
N ARG A 26 33.73 -17.73 4.76
CA ARG A 26 33.25 -17.48 3.39
C ARG A 26 31.74 -17.69 3.27
N ALA A 27 31.20 -18.76 3.85
CA ALA A 27 29.78 -19.08 3.81
C ALA A 27 28.91 -17.99 4.48
N VAL A 28 29.32 -17.49 5.65
CA VAL A 28 28.64 -16.37 6.34
C VAL A 28 28.64 -15.10 5.48
N ARG A 29 29.78 -14.75 4.86
CA ARG A 29 29.84 -13.58 3.95
C ARG A 29 28.97 -13.77 2.70
N ALA A 30 28.92 -14.97 2.14
CA ALA A 30 28.06 -15.29 1.00
C ALA A 30 26.57 -15.21 1.38
N GLY A 31 26.17 -15.70 2.56
CA GLY A 31 24.81 -15.55 3.09
C GLY A 31 24.41 -14.09 3.28
N ILE A 32 25.27 -13.26 3.90
CA ILE A 32 25.03 -11.82 4.06
C ILE A 32 24.90 -11.11 2.70
N ALA A 33 25.71 -11.51 1.70
CA ALA A 33 25.60 -10.96 0.34
C ALA A 33 24.28 -11.38 -0.35
N LEU A 34 23.86 -12.64 -0.19
CA LEU A 34 22.60 -13.16 -0.74
C LEU A 34 21.38 -12.45 -0.15
N GLU A 35 21.32 -12.26 1.17
CA GLU A 35 20.21 -11.54 1.81
C GLU A 35 20.15 -10.06 1.42
N ARG A 36 21.31 -9.42 1.16
CA ARG A 36 21.35 -8.07 0.57
C ARG A 36 20.84 -8.07 -0.88
N ALA A 37 21.20 -9.06 -1.68
CA ALA A 37 20.75 -9.19 -3.07
C ALA A 37 19.24 -9.43 -3.17
N LYS A 38 18.65 -10.25 -2.29
CA LYS A 38 17.20 -10.46 -2.17
C LYS A 38 16.47 -9.13 -1.91
N ARG A 39 16.81 -8.44 -0.83
CA ARG A 39 16.20 -7.14 -0.46
C ARG A 39 16.39 -6.07 -1.53
N SER A 40 17.54 -6.06 -2.20
CA SER A 40 17.80 -5.14 -3.32
C SER A 40 16.95 -5.47 -4.56
N ARG A 41 16.56 -6.73 -4.77
CA ARG A 41 15.62 -7.14 -5.81
C ARG A 41 14.19 -6.81 -5.44
N GLU A 42 13.78 -7.10 -4.20
CA GLU A 42 12.46 -6.80 -3.66
C GLU A 42 12.15 -5.30 -3.79
N LEU A 43 13.02 -4.43 -3.27
CA LEU A 43 12.91 -2.98 -3.39
C LEU A 43 12.97 -2.46 -4.85
N ALA A 44 13.63 -3.18 -5.75
CA ALA A 44 13.67 -2.82 -7.17
C ALA A 44 12.38 -3.20 -7.91
N ILE A 45 11.68 -4.26 -7.47
CA ILE A 45 10.35 -4.64 -7.95
C ILE A 45 9.31 -3.65 -7.42
N GLU A 46 9.30 -3.37 -6.11
CA GLU A 46 8.40 -2.37 -5.50
C GLU A 46 8.46 -1.03 -6.23
N ARG A 47 9.67 -0.49 -6.45
CA ARG A 47 9.91 0.78 -7.17
C ARG A 47 9.69 0.71 -8.68
N HIS A 48 9.62 -0.48 -9.26
CA HIS A 48 9.21 -0.66 -10.64
C HIS A 48 7.68 -0.61 -10.74
N ASP A 49 7.00 -1.34 -9.86
CA ASP A 49 5.54 -1.47 -9.86
C ASP A 49 4.87 -0.16 -9.42
N GLU A 50 5.48 0.61 -8.51
CA GLU A 50 5.13 2.01 -8.22
C GLU A 50 5.17 2.90 -9.47
N LYS A 51 6.20 2.74 -10.32
CA LYS A 51 6.36 3.53 -11.55
C LYS A 51 5.40 3.09 -12.65
N VAL A 52 5.16 1.79 -12.78
CA VAL A 52 4.14 1.24 -13.68
C VAL A 52 2.77 1.78 -13.29
N ALA A 53 2.37 1.64 -12.02
CA ALA A 53 1.08 2.16 -11.55
C ALA A 53 0.95 3.69 -11.72
N ALA A 54 2.03 4.45 -11.50
CA ALA A 54 2.03 5.90 -11.74
C ALA A 54 1.92 6.26 -13.23
N SER A 55 2.58 5.50 -14.11
CA SER A 55 2.51 5.68 -15.56
C SER A 55 1.15 5.27 -16.12
N GLU A 56 0.59 4.15 -15.66
CA GLU A 56 -0.75 3.69 -16.01
C GLU A 56 -1.79 4.73 -15.57
N ALA A 57 -1.71 5.25 -14.35
CA ALA A 57 -2.60 6.30 -13.87
C ALA A 57 -2.47 7.62 -14.66
N ALA A 58 -1.28 7.95 -15.18
CA ALA A 58 -1.11 9.08 -16.10
C ALA A 58 -1.79 8.80 -17.45
N SER A 59 -1.54 7.65 -18.07
CA SER A 59 -2.16 7.27 -19.35
C SER A 59 -3.68 7.11 -19.27
N VAL A 60 -4.23 6.64 -18.14
CA VAL A 60 -5.68 6.64 -17.87
C VAL A 60 -6.21 8.07 -17.93
N ARG A 61 -5.59 9.02 -17.22
CA ARG A 61 -6.02 10.43 -17.22
C ARG A 61 -5.90 11.07 -18.60
N GLU A 62 -4.84 10.80 -19.33
CA GLU A 62 -4.67 11.31 -20.71
C GLU A 62 -5.77 10.80 -21.65
N ALA A 63 -6.13 9.51 -21.56
CA ALA A 63 -7.26 8.95 -22.31
C ALA A 63 -8.62 9.55 -21.89
N VAL A 64 -8.80 9.85 -20.60
CA VAL A 64 -10.01 10.47 -20.05
C VAL A 64 -10.12 11.95 -20.44
N GLU A 65 -9.02 12.70 -20.43
CA GLU A 65 -8.98 14.07 -20.97
C GLU A 65 -9.21 14.10 -22.48
N LEU A 66 -8.67 13.14 -23.24
CA LEU A 66 -9.01 13.00 -24.66
C LEU A 66 -10.51 12.78 -24.88
N SER A 67 -11.17 11.94 -24.08
CA SER A 67 -12.64 11.77 -24.14
C SER A 67 -13.42 13.04 -23.76
N LYS A 68 -12.85 13.94 -22.96
CA LYS A 68 -13.45 15.26 -22.66
C LYS A 68 -13.25 16.22 -23.83
N VAL A 69 -12.04 16.33 -24.36
CA VAL A 69 -11.67 17.19 -25.49
C VAL A 69 -12.43 16.83 -26.77
N CYS A 70 -12.60 15.53 -27.06
CA CYS A 70 -13.38 15.06 -28.20
C CYS A 70 -14.91 15.16 -28.00
N GLY A 71 -15.39 15.39 -26.77
CA GLY A 71 -16.82 15.36 -26.43
C GLY A 71 -17.52 14.01 -26.65
N SER A 72 -16.78 12.97 -27.04
CA SER A 72 -17.29 11.64 -27.37
C SER A 72 -16.28 10.58 -26.93
N THR A 73 -16.80 9.59 -26.20
CA THR A 73 -16.05 8.41 -25.75
C THR A 73 -15.74 7.46 -26.91
N GLU A 74 -16.61 7.41 -27.91
CA GLU A 74 -16.46 6.61 -29.12
C GLU A 74 -15.32 7.16 -29.99
N ALA A 75 -15.31 8.48 -30.24
CA ALA A 75 -14.24 9.12 -31.01
C ALA A 75 -12.87 9.00 -30.32
N ALA A 76 -12.80 9.20 -29.00
CA ALA A 76 -11.55 9.03 -28.26
C ALA A 76 -11.08 7.56 -28.22
N ALA A 77 -12.01 6.59 -28.19
CA ALA A 77 -11.67 5.17 -28.30
C ALA A 77 -11.11 4.82 -29.69
N GLU A 78 -11.70 5.36 -30.77
CA GLU A 78 -11.21 5.22 -32.14
C GLU A 78 -9.80 5.81 -32.30
N ILE A 79 -9.56 7.04 -31.80
CA ILE A 79 -8.25 7.71 -31.86
C ILE A 79 -7.15 6.90 -31.15
N LEU A 80 -7.46 6.24 -30.03
CA LEU A 80 -6.50 5.39 -29.31
C LEU A 80 -6.47 3.93 -29.81
N GLY A 81 -7.29 3.54 -30.79
CA GLY A 81 -7.43 2.16 -31.24
C GLY A 81 -7.99 1.19 -30.19
N LEU A 82 -8.69 1.71 -29.18
CA LEU A 82 -9.22 0.93 -28.05
C LEU A 82 -10.69 0.53 -28.26
N PRO A 83 -11.13 -0.61 -27.68
CA PRO A 83 -12.56 -0.91 -27.60
C PRO A 83 -13.32 0.17 -26.81
N VAL A 84 -14.46 0.64 -27.30
CA VAL A 84 -15.31 1.62 -26.60
C VAL A 84 -15.69 1.16 -25.17
N LYS A 85 -15.85 -0.16 -24.96
CA LYS A 85 -16.08 -0.77 -23.64
C LYS A 85 -14.91 -0.53 -22.67
N GLU A 86 -13.69 -0.49 -23.17
CA GLU A 86 -12.47 -0.25 -22.39
C GLU A 86 -12.31 1.24 -22.08
N MET A 87 -12.52 2.14 -23.05
CA MET A 87 -12.56 3.58 -22.77
C MET A 87 -13.62 3.93 -21.71
N ARG A 88 -14.84 3.36 -21.81
CA ARG A 88 -15.89 3.49 -20.79
C ARG A 88 -15.53 2.89 -19.42
N ARG A 89 -14.53 2.01 -19.34
CA ARG A 89 -13.95 1.51 -18.08
C ARG A 89 -12.92 2.50 -17.53
N LEU A 90 -12.01 3.01 -18.38
CA LEU A 90 -10.99 3.99 -18.00
C LEU A 90 -11.61 5.23 -17.35
N ILE A 91 -12.64 5.81 -17.99
CA ILE A 91 -13.39 6.97 -17.47
C ILE A 91 -13.96 6.69 -16.07
N ARG A 92 -14.63 5.54 -15.88
CA ARG A 92 -15.19 5.14 -14.58
C ARG A 92 -14.13 4.83 -13.51
N SER A 93 -12.89 4.54 -13.93
CA SER A 93 -11.77 4.28 -13.01
C SER A 93 -11.04 5.55 -12.57
N ASP A 94 -11.15 6.66 -13.32
CA ASP A 94 -10.65 7.99 -12.90
C ASP A 94 -11.73 8.82 -12.17
N GLU A 95 -13.02 8.51 -12.37
CA GLU A 95 -14.12 9.11 -11.59
C GLU A 95 -13.96 8.84 -10.07
N PRO A 96 -13.99 9.88 -9.21
CA PRO A 96 -13.91 9.68 -7.76
C PRO A 96 -15.16 8.98 -7.24
N SER A 97 -14.98 7.82 -6.60
CA SER A 97 -16.08 6.94 -6.18
C SER A 97 -17.18 7.69 -5.38
N PRO A 98 -18.46 7.60 -5.81
CA PRO A 98 -19.59 8.21 -5.10
C PRO A 98 -19.88 7.54 -3.74
N HIS A 99 -19.11 6.52 -3.37
CA HIS A 99 -19.18 5.86 -2.06
C HIS A 99 -18.13 6.36 -1.05
N THR A 100 -17.51 7.51 -1.29
CA THR A 100 -16.97 8.33 -0.19
C THR A 100 -18.13 8.72 0.74
N PRO A 101 -18.11 8.42 2.06
CA PRO A 101 -19.33 8.32 2.85
C PRO A 101 -19.94 9.67 3.26
N ALA A 102 -20.76 10.26 2.38
CA ALA A 102 -21.69 11.36 2.68
C ALA A 102 -22.74 11.07 3.78
N ARG A 103 -22.66 9.89 4.42
CA ARG A 103 -23.54 9.43 5.51
C ARG A 103 -23.42 10.29 6.78
N GLN A 104 -22.28 10.95 7.01
CA GLN A 104 -22.11 11.84 8.19
C GLN A 104 -22.92 13.15 8.06
N ALA A 105 -22.99 13.74 6.86
CA ALA A 105 -23.72 14.99 6.62
C ALA A 105 -25.23 14.87 6.90
N ARG A 106 -25.81 13.67 6.74
CA ARG A 106 -27.24 13.42 6.99
C ARG A 106 -27.58 13.22 8.47
N VAL A 107 -26.60 12.87 9.32
CA VAL A 107 -26.79 12.76 10.77
C VAL A 107 -26.81 14.15 11.42
N LEU A 108 -25.85 15.02 11.07
CA LEU A 108 -25.73 16.37 11.62
C LEU A 108 -26.92 17.29 11.31
N ARG A 109 -27.68 17.02 10.23
CA ARG A 109 -28.94 17.72 9.95
C ARG A 109 -30.13 17.22 10.79
N ARG A 110 -30.11 15.98 11.30
CA ARG A 110 -31.18 15.46 12.16
C ARG A 110 -30.98 15.88 13.62
N SER A 111 -29.73 15.89 14.10
CA SER A 111 -29.39 16.33 15.46
C SER A 111 -29.47 17.85 15.71
N ARG A 112 -29.74 18.67 14.69
CA ARG A 112 -30.04 20.11 14.83
C ARG A 112 -31.54 20.45 14.69
N GLY A 113 -32.40 19.46 14.42
CA GLY A 113 -33.84 19.65 14.23
C GLY A 113 -34.71 19.01 15.33
N GLN A 114 -34.13 18.64 16.48
CA GLN A 114 -34.81 17.95 17.58
C GLN A 114 -34.34 18.49 18.95
N SER A 115 -34.08 19.80 19.06
CA SER A 115 -33.57 20.45 20.28
C SER A 115 -34.20 21.82 20.53
N ALA A 116 -35.42 22.03 20.02
CA ALA A 116 -36.17 23.28 20.09
C ALA A 116 -37.68 23.01 20.15
N ASP A 117 -38.09 22.11 21.06
CA ASP A 117 -39.48 21.84 21.47
C ASP A 117 -39.46 21.00 22.76
N SER A 118 -39.11 21.61 23.89
CA SER A 118 -39.08 20.96 25.23
C SER A 118 -39.15 21.97 26.40
N GLU A 119 -39.94 23.05 26.27
CA GLU A 119 -40.23 23.98 27.37
C GLU A 119 -41.74 24.29 27.44
N GLN A 120 -42.52 23.42 28.09
CA GLN A 120 -43.85 23.74 28.63
C GLN A 120 -44.38 22.61 29.54
N GLY A 121 -45.11 22.97 30.60
CA GLY A 121 -45.85 22.05 31.48
C GLY A 121 -45.21 21.86 32.87
N GLY A 122 -45.64 22.67 33.86
CA GLY A 122 -45.13 22.60 35.24
C GLY A 122 -45.67 23.70 36.16
N GLU A 123 -46.98 23.99 36.11
CA GLU A 123 -47.67 24.95 36.99
C GLU A 123 -48.46 24.21 38.12
N ASP A 124 -48.93 24.99 39.10
CA ASP A 124 -49.73 24.62 40.29
C ASP A 124 -49.04 23.74 41.37
N GLU A 125 -49.06 24.07 42.68
CA GLU A 125 -49.38 25.32 43.41
C GLU A 125 -48.23 25.54 44.48
N GLN A 126 -48.32 26.02 45.73
CA GLN A 126 -49.43 26.41 46.60
C GLN A 126 -49.09 27.62 47.51
N ARG A 127 -50.14 28.34 47.92
CA ARG A 127 -50.22 29.24 49.11
C ARG A 127 -49.47 28.66 50.33
N VAL A 128 -48.96 29.45 51.28
CA VAL A 128 -49.62 30.52 52.08
C VAL A 128 -48.68 31.71 52.33
N GLY A 129 -49.26 32.86 52.73
CA GLY A 129 -48.56 34.13 52.96
C GLY A 129 -47.84 34.29 54.32
N PRO A 130 -47.60 35.54 54.78
CA PRO A 130 -46.79 35.86 55.96
C PRO A 130 -47.52 35.65 57.30
#